data_AF-A0AAN9AEY3-F1
#
_entry.id   AF-A0AAN9AEY3-F1
#
_cell.length_a   1.000
_cell.length_b   1.000
_cell.length_c   1.000
_cell.angle_alpha   90.00
_cell.angle_beta   90.00
_cell.angle_gamma   90.00
#
_symmetry.space_group_name_H-M   'P 1'
#
loop_
_entity.id
_entity.type
_entity.pdbx_description
1 polymer ?
#
loop_
_entity_poly.entity_id
_entity_poly.type
_entity_poly.pdbx_seq_one_letter_code
_entity_poly.pdbx_strand_id
1 'polypeptide(L)' 'VITPDTFVGLISLEILDLHSNRLEVIGNNIFENLPALRELNLHNNSVQCIAPNAFHGQRQLQKLELQ' A
#
# COMPACT_ATOMS: atom_id res chain seq x y z
N VAL A 1 7.79 1.73 -9.78
CA VAL A 1 8.14 0.66 -8.83
C VAL A 1 8.07 1.26 -7.44
N ILE A 2 7.33 0.64 -6.53
CA ILE A 2 7.29 1.02 -5.11
C ILE A 2 8.13 0.03 -4.31
N THR A 3 8.87 0.53 -3.33
CA THR A 3 9.73 -0.23 -2.43
C THR A 3 9.34 0.06 -0.97
N PRO A 4 9.70 -0.78 0.00
CA PRO A 4 9.41 -0.52 1.42
C PRO A 4 9.86 0.86 1.92
N ASP A 5 10.94 1.39 1.34
CA ASP A 5 11.49 2.69 1.73
C ASP A 5 10.79 3.90 1.09
N THR A 6 9.89 3.67 0.12
CA THR A 6 9.23 4.73 -0.66
C THR A 6 8.44 5.71 0.23
N PHE A 7 7.93 5.23 1.36
CA PHE A 7 7.05 6.00 2.25
C PHE A 7 7.65 6.28 3.64
N VAL A 8 8.97 6.14 3.79
CA VAL A 8 9.66 6.41 5.07
C VAL A 8 9.41 7.85 5.52
N GLY A 9 9.06 8.00 6.80
CA GLY A 9 8.80 9.31 7.42
C GLY A 9 7.35 9.80 7.31
N LEU A 10 6.50 9.15 6.52
CA LEU A 10 5.07 9.47 6.40
C LEU A 10 4.23 8.85 7.53
N ILE A 11 4.70 8.99 8.78
CA ILE A 11 4.18 8.28 9.95
C ILE A 11 2.72 8.63 10.31
N SER A 12 2.23 9.79 9.85
CA SER A 12 0.87 10.29 10.10
C SER A 12 -0.05 10.20 8.87
N LEU A 13 0.40 9.56 7.78
CA LEU A 13 -0.42 9.43 6.58
C LEU A 13 -1.58 8.45 6.82
N GLU A 14 -2.81 8.95 6.76
CA GLU A 14 -4.02 8.14 6.93
C GLU A 14 -4.59 7.61 5.62
N ILE A 15 -4.38 8.32 4.51
CA ILE A 15 -4.94 7.98 3.20
C ILE A 15 -3.81 7.97 2.18
N LEU A 16 -3.64 6.83 1.50
CA LEU A 16 -2.71 6.67 0.39
C LEU A 16 -3.49 6.29 -0.86
N ASP A 17 -3.50 7.21 -1.82
CA ASP A 17 -4.13 6.99 -3.12
C ASP A 17 -3.06 6.74 -4.19
N LEU A 18 -3.06 5.52 -4.72
CA LEU A 18 -2.22 5.05 -5.81
C LEU A 18 -3.05 4.61 -7.02
N HIS A 19 -4.29 5.11 -7.15
CA HIS A 19 -5.16 4.76 -8.26
C HIS A 19 -4.53 5.10 -9.62
N SER A 20 -4.92 4.36 -10.67
CA SER A 20 -4.52 4.62 -12.06
C SER A 20 -3.00 4.65 -12.29
N ASN A 21 -2.27 3.81 -11.55
CA ASN A 21 -0.84 3.58 -11.76
C ASN A 21 -0.59 2.26 -12.49
N ARG A 22 0.68 1.89 -12.65
CA ARG A 22 1.11 0.66 -13.35
C ARG A 22 1.78 -0.30 -12.38
N LEU A 23 1.23 -0.45 -11.19
CA LEU A 23 1.75 -1.39 -10.20
C LEU A 23 1.40 -2.82 -10.63
N GLU A 24 2.41 -3.64 -10.83
CA GLU A 24 2.25 -5.05 -11.23
C GLU A 24 2.37 -6.01 -10.04
N VAL A 25 3.18 -5.64 -9.04
CA VAL A 25 3.45 -6.46 -7.88
C VAL A 25 3.36 -5.61 -6.62
N ILE A 26 2.62 -6.09 -5.62
CA ILE A 26 2.65 -5.58 -4.26
C ILE A 26 3.48 -6.55 -3.42
N GLY A 27 4.77 -6.26 -3.29
CA GLY A 27 5.72 -7.00 -2.47
C GLY A 27 5.48 -6.88 -0.95
N ASN A 28 6.25 -7.66 -0.17
CA ASN A 28 6.14 -7.68 1.28
C ASN A 28 6.51 -6.33 1.91
N ASN A 29 5.81 -5.96 2.97
CA ASN A 29 6.13 -4.84 3.86
C ASN A 29 6.20 -3.46 3.18
N ILE A 30 5.64 -3.30 1.98
CA ILE A 30 5.74 -2.04 1.22
C ILE A 30 5.11 -0.86 1.96
N PHE A 31 4.06 -1.12 2.74
CA PHE A 31 3.34 -0.09 3.50
C PHE A 31 3.73 -0.06 4.98
N GLU A 32 4.75 -0.82 5.41
CA GLU A 32 5.12 -0.97 6.83
C GLU A 32 5.45 0.37 7.51
N ASN A 33 6.00 1.31 6.75
CA ASN A 33 6.32 2.67 7.20
C ASN A 33 5.11 3.61 7.33
N LEU A 34 3.88 3.10 7.13
CA LEU A 34 2.62 3.85 7.22
C LEU A 34 1.75 3.32 8.38
N PRO A 35 2.18 3.51 9.65
CA PRO A 35 1.48 2.93 10.80
C PRO A 35 0.09 3.52 11.05
N ALA A 36 -0.16 4.74 10.55
CA ALA A 36 -1.45 5.43 10.64
C ALA A 36 -2.38 5.17 9.44
N LEU A 37 -1.99 4.33 8.47
CA LEU A 37 -2.75 4.15 7.23
C LEU A 37 -4.12 3.52 7.49
N ARG A 38 -5.17 4.17 7.00
CA ARG A 38 -6.58 3.78 7.13
C ARG A 38 -7.21 3.46 5.80
N GLU A 39 -6.84 4.19 4.75
CA GLU A 39 -7.36 3.98 3.40
C GLU A 39 -6.23 3.81 2.40
N LEU A 40 -6.28 2.74 1.64
CA LEU A 40 -5.35 2.45 0.55
C LEU A 40 -6.13 2.20 -0.73
N ASN A 41 -5.94 3.08 -1.71
CA ASN A 41 -6.53 2.92 -3.04
C ASN A 41 -5.46 2.44 -4.04
N LEU A 42 -5.63 1.22 -4.56
CA LEU A 42 -4.83 0.62 -5.61
C LEU A 42 -5.67 0.35 -6.87
N HIS A 43 -6.89 0.90 -6.97
CA HIS A 43 -7.79 0.75 -8.11
C HIS A 43 -7.13 1.15 -9.43
N ASN A 44 -7.54 0.52 -10.54
CA ASN A 44 -6.99 0.78 -11.87
C ASN A 44 -5.44 0.65 -11.94
N ASN A 45 -4.89 -0.37 -11.28
CA ASN A 45 -3.52 -0.82 -11.48
C ASN A 45 -3.49 -2.16 -12.22
N SER A 46 -2.30 -2.63 -12.60
CA SER A 46 -2.09 -3.91 -13.28
C SER A 46 -1.61 -5.00 -12.33
N VAL A 47 -2.11 -5.04 -11.09
CA VAL A 47 -1.57 -5.91 -10.03
C VAL A 47 -1.83 -7.38 -10.37
N GLN A 48 -0.76 -8.12 -10.65
CA GLN A 48 -0.77 -9.55 -10.94
C GLN A 48 -0.42 -10.40 -9.73
N CYS A 49 0.34 -9.84 -8.78
CA CYS A 49 0.81 -10.55 -7.59
C CYS A 49 0.77 -9.66 -6.35
N ILE A 50 0.24 -10.21 -5.26
CA ILE A 50 0.26 -9.61 -3.92
C ILE A 50 0.96 -10.61 -3.01
N ALA A 51 2.06 -10.18 -2.39
CA ALA A 51 2.82 -11.02 -1.49
C ALA A 51 2.06 -11.24 -0.17
N PRO A 52 2.26 -12.39 0.53
CA PRO A 52 1.50 -12.71 1.74
C PRO A 52 1.61 -11.67 2.86
N ASN A 53 2.75 -10.97 2.95
CA ASN A 53 2.99 -9.92 3.94
C ASN A 53 2.95 -8.51 3.30
N ALA A 54 2.27 -8.34 2.16
CA ALA A 54 2.12 -7.05 1.50
C ALA A 54 1.54 -5.97 2.43
N PHE A 55 0.56 -6.38 3.24
CA PHE A 55 -0.13 -5.53 4.20
C PHE A 55 0.27 -5.81 5.66
N HIS A 56 1.52 -6.25 5.88
CA HIS A 56 2.04 -6.41 7.24
C HIS A 56 2.24 -5.06 7.94
N GLY A 57 1.71 -4.95 9.17
CA GLY A 57 1.85 -3.75 9.99
C GLY A 57 0.73 -2.72 9.86
N GLN A 58 -0.14 -2.82 8.84
CA GLN A 58 -1.25 -1.87 8.62
C GLN A 58 -2.46 -2.21 9.50
N ARG A 59 -2.27 -2.12 10.82
CA ARG A 59 -3.29 -2.44 11.84
C ARG A 59 -4.48 -1.47 11.86
N GLN A 60 -4.30 -0.27 11.29
CA GLN A 60 -5.33 0.77 11.22
C GLN A 60 -6.11 0.75 9.90
N LEU A 61 -5.75 -0.14 8.96
CA LEU A 61 -6.36 -0.17 7.63
C LEU A 61 -7.84 -0.56 7.74
N GLN A 62 -8.69 0.33 7.27
CA GLN A 62 -10.15 0.21 7.30
C GLN A 62 -10.70 0.01 5.88
N LYS A 63 -10.02 0.55 4.88
CA LYS A 63 -10.44 0.51 3.48
C LYS A 63 -9.28 0.14 2.56
N LEU A 64 -9.50 -0.87 1.72
CA LEU A 64 -8.56 -1.32 0.71
C LEU A 64 -9.31 -1.54 -0.61
N GLU A 65 -8.92 -0.81 -1.65
CA GLU A 65 -9.47 -0.96 -3.01
C GLU A 65 -8.38 -1.53 -3.94
N LEU A 66 -8.64 -2.68 -4.59
CA LEU A 66 -7.67 -3.42 -5.41
C LEU A 66 -8.09 -3.63 -6.88
N GLN A 67 -9.36 -3.48 -7.21
CA GLN A 67 -9.95 -3.76 -8.52
C GLN A 67 -10.77 -2.57 -8.98
#